data_AF-A0A974WJF8-F1
#
_entry.id   AF-A0A974WJF8-F1
#
_cell.length_a   1.000
_cell.length_b   1.000
_cell.length_c   1.000
_cell.angle_alpha   90.00
_cell.angle_beta   90.00
_cell.angle_gamma   90.00
#
_symmetry.space_group_name_H-M   'P 1'
#
loop_
_entity.id
_entity.type
_entity.pdbx_description
1 polymer ?
#
loop_
_entity_poly.entity_id
_entity_poly.type
_entity_poly.pdbx_seq_one_letter_code
_entity_poly.pdbx_strand_id
1 'polypeptide(L)' 'MTQNSDRFISKVELIMDSPTERNKFKGLTNFDDKIAFLRGHFIMDEMSIRLLERKYLLSEASRETLMNQIEDIVLRSEN' A
#
# COMPACT_ATOMS: atom_id res chain seq x y z
N MET A 1 -6.14 -22.81 -8.29
CA MET A 1 -6.01 -21.39 -8.65
C MET A 1 -4.92 -20.81 -7.78
N THR A 2 -3.73 -20.59 -8.34
CA THR A 2 -2.63 -19.97 -7.59
C THR A 2 -3.04 -18.54 -7.26
N GLN A 3 -3.47 -18.33 -6.03
CA GLN A 3 -3.59 -17.00 -5.43
C GLN A 3 -2.18 -16.39 -5.45
N ASN A 4 -1.84 -15.66 -6.51
CA ASN A 4 -0.75 -14.70 -6.45
C ASN A 4 -1.22 -13.64 -5.45
N SER A 5 -0.91 -13.86 -4.17
CA SER A 5 -1.02 -12.80 -3.16
C SER A 5 -0.29 -11.60 -3.73
N ASP A 6 -0.97 -10.47 -3.84
CA ASP A 6 -0.34 -9.28 -4.38
C ASP A 6 0.86 -8.94 -3.51
N ARG A 7 2.07 -9.13 -4.05
CA ARG A 7 3.33 -8.94 -3.34
C ARG A 7 3.44 -7.53 -2.78
N PHE A 8 2.79 -6.56 -3.41
CA PHE A 8 2.67 -5.22 -2.87
C PHE A 8 1.86 -5.23 -1.58
N ILE A 9 0.63 -5.77 -1.61
CA ILE A 9 -0.28 -5.82 -0.47
C ILE A 9 0.33 -6.58 0.71
N SER A 10 0.93 -7.76 0.48
CA SER A 10 1.57 -8.52 1.57
C SER A 10 2.73 -7.77 2.24
N LYS A 11 3.42 -6.90 1.51
CA LYS A 11 4.44 -6.02 2.09
C LYS A 11 3.83 -4.82 2.80
N VAL A 12 2.72 -4.27 2.31
CA VAL A 12 1.96 -3.25 3.04
C VAL A 12 1.53 -3.81 4.40
N GLU A 13 1.00 -5.02 4.45
CA GLU A 13 0.65 -5.71 5.71
C GLU A 13 1.85 -5.74 6.67
N LEU A 14 3.02 -6.19 6.21
CA LEU A 14 4.24 -6.22 7.02
C LEU A 14 4.69 -4.83 7.52
N ILE A 15 4.53 -3.77 6.71
CA ILE A 15 4.84 -2.41 7.12
C ILE A 15 3.86 -1.95 8.21
N MET A 16 2.57 -2.23 8.01
CA MET A 16 1.50 -1.81 8.93
C MET A 16 1.46 -2.60 10.24
N ASP A 17 2.11 -3.77 10.31
CA ASP A 17 2.31 -4.52 11.55
C ASP A 17 3.14 -3.71 12.57
N SER A 18 4.00 -2.79 12.12
CA SER A 18 4.72 -1.86 13.00
C SER A 18 3.80 -0.72 13.46
N PRO A 19 3.54 -0.55 14.77
CA PRO A 19 2.72 0.56 15.28
C PRO A 19 3.30 1.93 14.92
N THR A 20 4.64 2.03 14.89
CA THR A 20 5.35 3.27 14.52
C THR A 20 5.07 3.66 13.07
N GLU A 21 5.20 2.70 12.14
CA GLU A 21 4.98 2.98 10.71
C GLU A 21 3.51 3.21 10.40
N ARG A 22 2.61 2.49 11.07
CA ARG A 22 1.17 2.72 10.99
C ARG A 22 0.78 4.12 11.44
N ASN A 23 1.31 4.60 12.56
CA ASN A 23 1.03 5.94 13.07
C ASN A 23 1.56 7.03 12.12
N LYS A 24 2.74 6.82 11.53
CA LYS A 24 3.25 7.72 10.48
C LYS A 24 2.33 7.74 9.26
N PHE A 25 1.90 6.58 8.78
CA PHE A 25 0.99 6.46 7.64
C PHE A 25 -0.36 7.14 7.90
N LYS A 26 -0.93 6.98 9.11
CA LYS A 26 -2.17 7.65 9.53
C LYS A 26 -2.06 9.17 9.54
N GLY A 27 -0.86 9.72 9.75
CA GLY A 27 -0.61 11.16 9.69
C GLY A 27 -0.63 11.74 8.27
N LEU A 28 -0.67 10.91 7.23
CA LEU A 28 -0.68 11.32 5.83
C LEU A 28 -2.12 11.49 5.33
N THR A 29 -2.40 12.61 4.66
CA THR A 29 -3.77 12.99 4.28
C THR A 29 -4.04 12.87 2.78
N ASN A 30 -3.03 13.08 1.94
CA ASN A 30 -3.17 12.98 0.50
C ASN A 30 -2.73 11.60 0.00
N PHE A 31 -3.20 11.25 -1.20
CA PHE A 31 -2.88 9.96 -1.82
C PHE A 31 -1.38 9.85 -2.16
N ASP A 32 -0.79 10.93 -2.68
CA ASP A 32 0.58 10.92 -3.17
C ASP A 32 1.60 10.71 -2.04
N ASP A 33 1.41 11.31 -0.86
CA ASP A 33 2.30 11.10 0.28
C ASP A 33 2.14 9.69 0.84
N LYS A 34 0.90 9.15 0.88
CA LYS A 34 0.65 7.77 1.30
C LYS A 34 1.36 6.77 0.38
N ILE A 35 1.31 6.98 -0.94
CA ILE A 35 2.03 6.14 -1.90
C ILE A 35 3.55 6.34 -1.81
N ALA A 36 4.03 7.57 -1.63
CA ALA A 36 5.45 7.86 -1.47
C ALA A 36 6.02 7.22 -0.20
N PHE A 37 5.27 7.27 0.90
CA PHE A 37 5.61 6.58 2.16
C PHE A 37 5.75 5.09 1.94
N LEU A 38 4.75 4.48 1.29
CA LEU A 38 4.80 3.05 0.97
C LEU A 38 6.03 2.81 0.12
N ARG A 39 6.17 3.46 -1.05
CA ARG A 39 7.33 3.35 -1.95
C ARG A 39 8.68 3.44 -1.23
N GLY A 40 8.83 4.36 -0.26
CA GLY A 40 10.06 4.52 0.52
C GLY A 40 10.42 3.32 1.42
N HIS A 41 9.43 2.51 1.81
CA HIS A 41 9.64 1.28 2.58
C HIS A 41 9.96 0.07 1.70
N PHE A 42 9.64 0.12 0.41
CA PHE A 42 10.01 -0.94 -0.48
C PHE A 42 11.37 -0.63 -1.11
N ILE A 43 12.30 -1.57 -0.98
CA ILE A 43 13.26 -1.81 -2.06
C ILE A 43 12.43 -2.45 -3.21
N MET A 44 11.71 -1.60 -3.94
CA MET A 44 10.94 -2.01 -5.11
C MET A 44 11.89 -1.95 -6.30
N ASP A 45 12.11 -3.09 -6.95
CA ASP A 45 12.69 -3.08 -8.30
C ASP A 45 11.79 -2.26 -9.23
N GLU A 46 12.38 -1.70 -10.28
CA GLU A 46 11.71 -0.80 -11.21
C GLU A 46 10.45 -1.45 -11.86
N MET A 47 10.48 -2.79 -12.00
CA MET A 47 9.35 -3.58 -12.51
C MET A 47 8.16 -3.56 -11.54
N SER A 48 8.39 -3.68 -10.24
CA SER A 48 7.35 -3.63 -9.22
C SER A 48 6.67 -2.26 -9.17
N ILE A 49 7.44 -1.19 -9.37
CA ILE A 49 6.91 0.18 -9.48
C ILE A 49 5.98 0.30 -10.69
N ARG A 50 6.42 -0.18 -11.86
CA ARG A 50 5.61 -0.14 -13.08
C ARG A 50 4.34 -0.98 -12.98
N LEU A 51 4.40 -2.13 -12.30
CA LEU A 51 3.22 -2.97 -12.07
C LEU A 51 2.22 -2.29 -11.13
N LEU A 52 2.70 -1.61 -10.10
CA LEU A 52 1.86 -0.81 -9.21
C LEU A 52 1.21 0.37 -9.95
N GLU A 53 2.00 1.09 -10.74
CA GLU A 53 1.51 2.17 -11.60
C GLU A 53 0.41 1.68 -12.54
N ARG A 54 0.67 0.57 -13.25
CA ARG A 54 -0.26 -0.03 -14.19
C ARG A 54 -1.55 -0.53 -13.52
N LYS A 55 -1.45 -1.10 -12.32
CA LYS A 55 -2.60 -1.74 -11.66
C LYS A 55 -3.47 -0.76 -10.90
N TYR A 56 -2.87 0.24 -10.26
CA TYR A 56 -3.57 1.09 -9.31
C TYR A 56 -3.54 2.57 -9.65
N LEU A 57 -2.56 3.05 -10.41
CA LEU A 57 -2.37 4.49 -10.63
C LEU A 57 -2.93 5.00 -11.97
N LEU A 58 -3.39 4.11 -12.85
CA LEU A 58 -3.94 4.46 -14.17
C LEU A 58 -5.36 5.04 -14.13
N SER A 59 -6.15 4.78 -13.08
CA SER A 59 -7.50 5.33 -12.96
C SER A 59 -7.83 5.71 -11.52
N GLU A 60 -8.66 6.72 -11.34
CA GLU A 60 -9.10 7.20 -10.03
C GLU A 60 -9.79 6.10 -9.21
N ALA A 61 -10.68 5.33 -9.84
CA ALA A 61 -11.35 4.19 -9.19
C ALA A 61 -10.38 3.11 -8.69
N SER A 62 -9.28 2.87 -9.42
CA SER A 62 -8.25 1.92 -8.98
C SER A 62 -7.42 2.48 -7.81
N ARG A 63 -7.23 3.80 -7.75
CA ARG A 63 -6.56 4.47 -6.62
C ARG A 63 -7.41 4.39 -5.35
N GLU A 64 -8.71 4.68 -5.46
CA GLU A 64 -9.64 4.55 -4.33
C GLU A 64 -9.70 3.10 -3.82
N THR A 65 -9.77 2.12 -4.74
CA THR A 65 -9.76 0.70 -4.37
C THR A 65 -8.50 0.33 -3.60
N LEU A 66 -7.33 0.81 -4.04
CA LEU A 66 -6.08 0.58 -3.33
C LEU A 66 -6.10 1.21 -1.94
N MET A 67 -6.58 2.45 -1.83
CA MET A 67 -6.64 3.14 -0.55
C MET A 67 -7.54 2.45 0.45
N ASN A 68 -8.74 2.04 0.02
CA ASN A 68 -9.67 1.30 0.86
C ASN A 68 -9.04 -0.02 1.34
N GLN A 69 -8.34 -0.74 0.47
CA GLN A 69 -7.64 -1.98 0.86
C GLN A 69 -6.55 -1.73 1.91
N ILE A 70 -5.78 -0.64 1.76
CA ILE A 70 -4.74 -0.28 2.74
C ILE A 70 -5.37 0.14 4.06
N GLU A 71 -6.45 0.90 4.03
CA GLU A 71 -7.18 1.32 5.24
C GLU A 71 -7.78 0.10 5.97
N ASP A 72 -8.35 -0.86 5.25
CA ASP A 72 -8.81 -2.12 5.81
C ASP A 72 -7.67 -2.92 6.47
N ILE A 73 -6.45 -2.87 5.93
CA ILE A 73 -5.26 -3.52 6.53
C ILE A 73 -4.90 -2.81 7.83
N VAL A 74 -4.82 -1.48 7.80
CA VAL A 74 -4.50 -0.65 8.98
C VAL A 74 -5.48 -0.92 10.12
N LEU A 75 -6.79 -1.00 9.82
CA LEU A 75 -7.83 -1.31 10.80
C LEU A 75 -7.71 -2.74 11.36
N ARG A 76 -7.41 -3.72 10.51
CA ARG A 76 -7.26 -5.12 10.94
C ARG A 76 -6.04 -5.33 11.82
N SER A 77 -4.92 -4.68 11.53
CA SER A 77 -3.71 -4.79 12.35
C SER A 77 -3.83 -4.12 13.72
N GLU A 78 -4.93 -3.39 14.00
CA GLU A 78 -5.24 -2.79 15.32
C GLU A 78 -5.99 -3.72 16.27
N ASN A 79 -6.60 -4.79 15.76
CA ASN A 79 -7.26 -5.84 16.55
C ASN A 79 -6.33 -7.03 16.79
#